data_AF-X1D070-F1
#
_entry.id   AF-X1D070-F1
#
_cell.length_a   1.000
_cell.length_b   1.000
_cell.length_c   1.000
_cell.angle_alpha   90.00
_cell.angle_beta   90.00
_cell.angle_gamma   90.00
#
_symmetry.space_group_name_H-M   'P 1'
#
loop_
_entity.id
_entity.type
_entity.pdbx_description
1 polymer ?
#
loop_
_entity_poly.entity_id
_entity_poly.type
_entity_poly.pdbx_seq_one_letter_code
_entity_poly.pdbx_strand_id
1 'polypeptide(L)'
;VVRIEHHITETYKSIVRQPYDRLPELLELADHVKNISAKHEGAVPEIDASRDYPTDILDYFRTKDDLIEAGLMPQKLINYLDKHHALNRTAEELTKRGLTFLAAPKLHKT
;
A
#
# COMPACT_ATOMS: atom_id res chain seq x y z
N VAL A 1 -15.80 12.31 14.81
CA VAL A 1 -15.17 10.99 15.03
C VAL A 1 -13.75 11.05 14.49
N VAL A 2 -12.74 10.60 15.23
CA VAL A 2 -11.32 10.63 14.83
C VAL A 2 -10.98 9.35 14.06
N ARG A 3 -10.35 9.45 12.88
CA ARG A 3 -9.84 8.33 12.08
C ARG A 3 -8.35 8.17 12.32
N ILE A 4 -7.91 6.96 12.63
CA ILE A 4 -6.49 6.63 12.84
C ILE A 4 -5.95 6.07 11.53
N GLU A 5 -5.07 6.80 10.87
CA GLU A 5 -4.37 6.28 9.69
C GLU A 5 -3.17 5.45 10.14
N HIS A 6 -3.11 4.19 9.71
CA HIS A 6 -2.03 3.27 10.01
C HIS A 6 -1.41 2.79 8.70
N HIS A 7 -0.16 3.15 8.47
CA HIS A 7 0.59 2.73 7.28
C HIS A 7 1.01 1.27 7.43
N ILE A 8 0.59 0.44 6.48
CA ILE A 8 0.86 -0.99 6.46
C ILE A 8 2.11 -1.28 5.66
N THR A 9 2.19 -0.73 4.45
CA THR A 9 3.37 -0.73 3.61
C THR A 9 3.68 0.70 3.19
N GLU A 10 4.96 1.00 3.07
CA GLU A 10 5.46 2.32 2.69
C GLU A 10 6.38 2.21 1.48
N THR A 11 6.65 3.33 0.81
CA THR A 11 7.58 3.31 -0.32
C THR A 11 8.94 2.74 0.11
N TYR A 12 9.55 1.94 -0.77
CA TYR A 12 10.76 1.20 -0.41
C TYR A 12 11.93 2.12 -0.05
N LYS A 13 12.05 3.26 -0.73
CA LYS A 13 13.11 4.23 -0.55
C LYS A 13 12.67 5.46 0.23
N SER A 14 13.66 6.13 0.82
CA SER A 14 13.64 7.56 1.20
C SER A 14 12.79 8.02 2.39
N ILE A 15 11.82 7.24 2.90
CA ILE A 15 10.97 7.67 4.03
C ILE A 15 11.08 6.80 5.30
N VAL A 16 11.08 5.48 5.16
CA VAL A 16 11.09 4.54 6.30
C VAL A 16 12.25 3.55 6.22
N ARG A 17 12.61 2.93 7.35
CA ARG A 17 13.51 1.78 7.37
C ARG A 17 12.77 0.52 6.91
N GLN A 18 13.36 -0.19 5.95
CA GLN A 18 12.85 -1.46 5.44
C GLN A 18 13.44 -2.66 6.22
N PRO A 19 12.74 -3.81 6.28
CA PRO A 19 11.39 -4.05 5.75
C PRO A 19 10.30 -3.36 6.58
N TYR A 20 9.39 -2.67 5.91
CA TYR A 20 8.23 -2.02 6.54
C TYR A 20 6.95 -2.75 6.13
N ASP A 21 6.56 -3.75 6.93
CA ASP A 21 5.29 -4.46 6.81
C ASP A 21 4.61 -4.49 8.18
N ARG A 22 3.57 -3.68 8.34
CA ARG A 22 2.78 -3.55 9.59
C ARG A 22 1.47 -4.31 9.54
N LEU A 23 1.29 -5.22 8.58
CA LEU A 23 0.10 -6.05 8.54
C LEU A 23 -0.11 -6.85 9.84
N PRO A 24 0.92 -7.49 10.45
CA PRO A 24 0.73 -8.19 11.72
C PRO A 24 0.17 -7.29 12.83
N GLU A 25 0.69 -6.07 12.95
CA GLU A 25 0.24 -5.07 13.93
C GLU A 25 -1.22 -4.67 13.69
N LEU A 26 -1.60 -4.40 12.43
CA LEU A 26 -3.00 -4.15 12.10
C LEU A 26 -3.91 -5.31 12.54
N LEU A 27 -3.50 -6.55 12.27
CA LEU A 27 -4.30 -7.72 12.60
C LEU A 27 -4.41 -7.97 14.10
N GLU A 28 -3.47 -7.47 14.91
CA GLU A 28 -3.54 -7.46 16.38
C GLU A 28 -4.49 -6.37 16.91
N LEU A 29 -4.58 -5.22 16.23
CA LEU A 29 -5.33 -4.05 16.71
C LEU A 29 -6.76 -3.94 16.17
N ALA A 30 -7.05 -4.51 15.00
CA ALA A 30 -8.26 -4.22 14.24
C ALA A 30 -9.59 -4.67 14.89
N ASP A 31 -9.55 -5.57 15.89
CA ASP A 31 -10.76 -6.03 16.60
C ASP A 31 -11.16 -5.13 17.79
N HIS A 32 -10.23 -4.36 18.35
CA HIS A 32 -10.47 -3.56 19.55
C HIS A 32 -10.12 -2.07 19.41
N VAL A 33 -9.37 -1.67 18.39
CA VAL A 33 -9.12 -0.26 18.06
C VAL A 33 -10.07 0.19 16.93
N LYS A 34 -11.02 1.04 17.31
CA LYS A 34 -12.05 1.53 16.37
C LYS A 34 -11.47 2.55 15.38
N ASN A 35 -12.05 2.57 14.17
CA ASN A 35 -11.82 3.58 13.14
C ASN A 35 -10.36 3.68 12.63
N ILE A 36 -9.69 2.53 12.49
CA ILE A 36 -8.41 2.42 11.78
C ILE A 36 -8.62 2.44 10.27
N SER A 37 -7.77 3.17 9.57
CA SER A 37 -7.62 3.16 8.12
C SER A 37 -6.25 2.60 7.77
N ALA A 38 -6.21 1.38 7.24
CA ALA A 38 -5.00 0.79 6.69
C ALA A 38 -4.59 1.53 5.40
N LYS A 39 -3.35 1.99 5.33
CA LYS A 39 -2.82 2.74 4.19
C LYS A 39 -1.60 2.05 3.59
N HIS A 40 -1.48 2.10 2.27
CA HIS A 40 -0.42 1.45 1.51
C HIS A 40 0.17 2.45 0.53
N GLU A 41 1.46 2.74 0.66
CA GLU A 41 2.20 3.65 -0.21
C GLU A 41 3.25 2.92 -1.07
N GLY A 42 3.64 1.70 -0.69
CA GLY A 42 4.51 0.80 -1.44
C GLY A 42 3.95 -0.63 -1.52
N ALA A 43 4.70 -1.52 -2.17
CA ALA A 43 4.36 -2.93 -2.26
C ALA A 43 4.69 -3.68 -0.94
N VAL A 44 4.46 -5.00 -0.93
CA VAL A 44 5.06 -5.87 0.09
C VAL A 44 6.59 -5.73 -0.02
N PRO A 45 7.34 -5.53 1.08
CA PRO A 45 8.76 -5.16 1.00
C PRO A 45 9.63 -6.08 0.13
N GLU A 46 9.38 -7.38 0.14
CA GLU A 46 10.10 -8.36 -0.69
C GLU A 46 9.83 -8.17 -2.19
N ILE A 47 8.58 -7.85 -2.55
CA ILE A 47 8.20 -7.56 -3.94
C ILE A 47 8.83 -6.24 -4.37
N ASP A 48 8.70 -5.20 -3.55
CA ASP A 48 9.22 -3.86 -3.88
C ASP A 48 10.75 -3.88 -4.07
N ALA A 49 11.47 -4.55 -3.15
CA ALA A 49 12.92 -4.72 -3.21
C ALA A 49 13.40 -5.44 -4.48
N SER A 50 12.55 -6.31 -5.05
CA SER A 50 12.89 -7.09 -6.24
C SER A 50 12.69 -6.35 -7.56
N ARG A 51 12.06 -5.16 -7.53
CA ARG A 51 11.81 -4.39 -8.76
C ARG A 51 13.09 -3.69 -9.24
N ASP A 52 13.27 -3.65 -10.56
CA ASP A 52 14.33 -2.84 -11.20
C ASP A 52 14.22 -1.35 -10.82
N TYR A 53 12.98 -0.90 -10.60
CA TYR A 53 12.67 0.43 -10.09
C TYR A 53 11.72 0.31 -8.87
N PRO A 54 12.27 0.16 -7.65
CA PRO A 54 11.49 0.15 -6.43
C PRO A 54 10.78 1.48 -6.19
N THR A 55 9.70 1.46 -5.43
CA THR A 55 8.96 2.67 -5.06
C THR A 55 9.83 3.63 -4.27
N ASP A 56 9.68 4.92 -4.58
CA ASP A 56 10.37 6.01 -3.91
C ASP A 56 9.37 7.15 -3.72
N ILE A 57 9.22 7.62 -2.48
CA ILE A 57 8.36 8.77 -2.17
C ILE A 57 8.80 10.02 -2.94
N LEU A 58 10.09 10.11 -3.30
CA LEU A 58 10.62 11.28 -3.99
C LEU A 58 10.07 11.45 -5.42
N ASP A 59 9.55 10.37 -6.02
CA ASP A 59 8.90 10.47 -7.33
C ASP A 59 7.59 11.27 -7.29
N TYR A 60 7.01 11.51 -6.11
CA TYR A 60 5.81 12.35 -5.96
C TYR A 60 6.11 13.83 -6.20
N PHE A 61 7.38 14.22 -6.10
CA PHE A 61 7.83 15.60 -6.35
C PHE A 61 8.31 15.80 -7.79
N ARG A 62 8.34 14.74 -8.61
CA ARG A 62 8.68 14.84 -10.03
C ARG A 62 7.47 15.25 -10.85
N THR A 63 7.71 15.95 -11.95
CA THR A 63 6.63 16.25 -12.88
C THR A 63 6.26 15.01 -13.68
N LYS A 64 5.03 14.99 -14.20
CA LYS A 64 4.58 13.93 -15.10
C LYS A 64 5.44 13.84 -16.37
N ASP A 65 5.83 14.99 -16.92
CA ASP A 65 6.63 15.06 -18.15
C ASP A 65 8.02 14.46 -17.91
N ASP A 66 8.67 14.74 -16.78
CA ASP A 66 9.96 14.12 -16.41
C ASP A 66 9.87 12.59 -16.32
N LEU A 67 8.73 12.04 -15.85
CA LEU A 67 8.52 10.60 -15.74
C LEU A 67 8.30 9.95 -17.11
N ILE A 68 7.61 10.66 -18.02
CA ILE A 68 7.37 10.21 -19.39
C ILE A 68 8.68 10.24 -20.19
N GLU A 69 9.43 11.35 -20.13
CA GLU A 69 10.71 11.51 -20.82
C GLU A 69 11.76 10.50 -20.34
N ALA A 70 11.76 10.18 -19.03
CA ALA A 70 12.61 9.14 -18.47
C ALA A 70 12.15 7.71 -18.78
N GLY A 71 11.01 7.52 -19.46
CA GLY A 71 10.48 6.20 -19.80
C GLY A 71 10.02 5.37 -18.61
N LEU A 72 9.64 6.00 -17.50
CA LEU A 72 9.35 5.34 -16.22
C LEU A 72 7.88 4.92 -16.04
N MET A 73 7.01 5.27 -16.99
CA MET A 73 5.58 4.94 -16.92
C MET A 73 5.28 3.45 -16.75
N PRO A 74 5.98 2.50 -17.44
CA PRO A 74 5.78 1.07 -17.21
C PRO A 74 6.10 0.64 -15.77
N GLN A 75 7.18 1.16 -15.20
CA GLN A 75 7.60 0.86 -13.82
C GLN A 75 6.61 1.45 -12.82
N LYS A 76 6.11 2.68 -13.07
CA LYS A 76 5.08 3.30 -12.23
C LYS A 76 3.77 2.54 -12.23
N LEU A 77 3.39 1.96 -13.37
CA LEU A 77 2.24 1.06 -13.44
C LEU A 77 2.46 -0.19 -12.60
N ILE A 78 3.62 -0.84 -12.70
CA ILE A 78 3.95 -2.02 -11.90
C ILE A 78 3.92 -1.68 -10.40
N ASN A 79 4.57 -0.59 -9.99
CA ASN A 79 4.54 -0.11 -8.62
C ASN A 79 3.10 0.10 -8.10
N TYR A 80 2.22 0.69 -8.92
CA TYR A 80 0.81 0.88 -8.58
C TYR A 80 0.08 -0.46 -8.38
N LEU A 81 0.28 -1.41 -9.29
CA LEU A 81 -0.35 -2.73 -9.20
C LEU A 81 0.14 -3.52 -7.98
N ASP A 82 1.42 -3.44 -7.64
CA ASP A 82 1.98 -4.11 -6.46
C ASP A 82 1.49 -3.50 -5.15
N LYS A 83 1.30 -2.17 -5.12
CA LYS A 83 0.66 -1.48 -4.00
C LYS A 83 -0.79 -1.94 -3.81
N HIS A 84 -1.53 -2.11 -4.91
CA HIS A 84 -2.88 -2.69 -4.89
C HIS A 84 -2.88 -4.14 -4.42
N HIS A 85 -1.86 -4.92 -4.79
CA HIS A 85 -1.69 -6.26 -4.26
C HIS A 85 -1.49 -6.25 -2.72
N ALA A 86 -0.68 -5.33 -2.18
CA ALA A 86 -0.50 -5.18 -0.73
C ALA A 86 -1.81 -4.79 -0.01
N LEU A 87 -2.61 -3.91 -0.63
CA LEU A 87 -3.96 -3.56 -0.16
C LEU A 87 -4.88 -4.80 -0.14
N ASN A 88 -4.92 -5.56 -1.23
CA ASN A 88 -5.76 -6.76 -1.31
C ASN A 88 -5.33 -7.85 -0.32
N ARG A 89 -4.03 -8.04 -0.10
CA ARG A 89 -3.50 -8.93 0.95
C ARG A 89 -4.04 -8.52 2.33
N THR A 90 -4.09 -7.23 2.62
CA THR A 90 -4.63 -6.74 3.90
C THR A 90 -6.11 -7.05 4.05
N ALA A 91 -6.90 -6.81 3.00
CA ALA A 91 -8.33 -7.14 2.97
C ALA A 91 -8.58 -8.64 3.15
N GLU A 92 -7.78 -9.49 2.50
CA GLU A 92 -7.86 -10.95 2.61
C GLU A 92 -7.60 -11.42 4.05
N GLU A 93 -6.52 -10.95 4.68
CA GLU A 93 -6.16 -11.35 6.04
C GLU A 93 -7.17 -10.88 7.09
N LEU A 94 -7.74 -9.67 6.92
CA LEU A 94 -8.85 -9.22 7.76
C LEU A 94 -10.08 -10.14 7.59
N THR A 95 -10.42 -10.49 6.35
CA THR A 95 -11.56 -11.37 6.04
C THR A 95 -11.38 -12.75 6.66
N LYS A 96 -10.19 -13.34 6.56
CA LYS A 96 -9.86 -14.65 7.18
C LYS A 96 -10.07 -14.65 8.70
N ARG A 97 -9.94 -13.49 9.35
CA ARG A 97 -10.19 -13.29 10.80
C ARG A 97 -11.62 -12.90 11.14
N GLY A 98 -12.54 -12.87 10.16
CA GLY A 98 -13.93 -12.44 10.38
C GLY A 98 -14.07 -10.93 10.60
N LEU A 99 -13.03 -10.14 10.33
CA LEU A 99 -13.07 -8.69 10.41
C LEU A 99 -13.53 -8.10 9.08
N THR A 100 -14.47 -7.16 9.14
CA THR A 100 -14.96 -6.46 7.95
C THR A 100 -14.14 -5.19 7.69
N PHE A 101 -14.13 -4.76 6.43
CA PHE A 101 -13.53 -3.52 5.98
C PHE A 101 -14.48 -2.83 4.99
N LEU A 102 -14.25 -1.54 4.74
CA LEU A 102 -15.01 -0.82 3.72
C LEU A 102 -14.52 -1.21 2.33
N ALA A 103 -15.22 -2.14 1.68
CA ALA A 103 -14.97 -2.50 0.29
C ALA A 103 -15.39 -1.37 -0.67
N ALA A 104 -14.78 -1.31 -1.86
CA ALA A 104 -15.13 -0.32 -2.88
C ALA A 104 -16.53 -0.61 -3.46
N PRO A 105 -17.57 0.18 -3.12
CA PRO A 105 -18.97 -0.19 -3.38
C PRO A 105 -19.34 -0.17 -4.86
N LYS A 106 -18.51 0.49 -5.69
CA LYS A 106 -18.70 0.60 -7.14
C LYS A 106 -17.86 -0.38 -7.96
N LEU A 107 -16.92 -1.08 -7.31
CA LEU A 107 -15.96 -1.95 -8.00
C LEU A 107 -16.57 -3.32 -8.33
N HIS A 108 -17.41 -3.83 -7.43
CA HIS A 108 -18.09 -5.12 -7.58
C HIS A 108 -19.59 -4.87 -7.68
N LYS A 109 -20.05 -4.38 -8.84
CA LYS A 109 -21.49 -4.40 -9.14
C LYS A 109 -21.92 -5.87 -9.22
N THR A 110 -22.83 -6.28 -8.34
CA THR A 110 -23.69 -7.46 -8.54
C THR A 110 -24.65 -7.21 -9.69
#